data_AF-A0A7C5T159-F1
#
_entry.id   AF-A0A7C5T159-F1
#
_cell.length_a   1.000
_cell.length_b   1.000
_cell.length_c   1.000
_cell.angle_alpha   90.00
_cell.angle_beta   90.00
_cell.angle_gamma   90.00
#
_symmetry.space_group_name_H-M   'P 1'
#
loop_
_entity.id
_entity.type
_entity.pdbx_description
1 polymer ?
#
loop_
_entity_poly.entity_id
_entity_poly.type
_entity_poly.pdbx_seq_one_letter_code
_entity_poly.pdbx_strand_id
1 'polypeptide(L)' 'KVTVCFLDLEGSAYAQLFGRAEVIEDREIKEEFWDEEWEEYWEGPEDPDYVLIHVQVSKAEYYLLEADELWVVEFEE' A
#
# COMPACT_ATOMS: atom_id res chain seq x y z
N LYS A 1 -2.52 -6.72 -11.66
CA LYS A 1 -2.51 -7.43 -10.35
C LYS A 1 -1.18 -7.16 -9.70
N VAL A 2 -1.17 -6.92 -8.39
CA VAL A 2 0.04 -6.59 -7.62
C VAL A 2 0.08 -7.42 -6.34
N THR A 3 1.28 -7.53 -5.77
CA THR A 3 1.49 -7.99 -4.40
C THR A 3 2.27 -6.91 -3.67
N VAL A 4 1.77 -6.47 -2.51
CA VAL A 4 2.47 -5.57 -1.59
C VAL A 4 3.07 -6.42 -0.48
N CYS A 5 4.37 -6.30 -0.26
CA CYS A 5 5.06 -7.04 0.79
C CYS A 5 5.51 -6.08 1.89
N PHE A 6 5.16 -6.39 3.13
CA PHE A 6 5.67 -5.73 4.32
C PHE A 6 6.51 -6.74 5.10
N LEU A 7 7.72 -6.33 5.50
CA LEU A 7 8.67 -7.17 6.22
C LEU A 7 8.91 -6.57 7.59
N ASP A 8 8.58 -7.31 8.65
CA ASP A 8 8.95 -6.99 10.01
C ASP A 8 10.15 -7.85 10.42
N LEU A 9 11.35 -7.28 10.25
CA LEU A 9 12.60 -7.96 10.54
C LEU A 9 12.82 -8.14 12.05
N GLU A 10 12.25 -7.26 12.89
CA GLU A 10 12.43 -7.32 14.35
C GLU A 10 11.46 -8.32 14.96
N GLY A 11 10.19 -8.30 14.54
CA GLY A 11 9.17 -9.25 14.96
C GLY A 11 9.24 -10.61 14.28
N SER A 12 10.23 -10.82 13.39
CA SER A 12 10.37 -12.05 12.59
C SER A 12 9.05 -12.44 11.91
N ALA A 13 8.48 -11.50 11.17
CA ALA A 13 7.20 -11.69 10.50
C ALA A 13 7.16 -10.99 9.13
N TYR A 14 6.20 -11.39 8.30
CA TYR A 14 5.90 -10.64 7.07
C TYR A 14 4.41 -10.67 6.75
N ALA A 15 3.95 -9.64 6.03
CA ALA A 15 2.61 -9.59 5.45
C ALA A 15 2.70 -9.47 3.92
N GLN A 16 1.82 -10.15 3.22
CA GLN A 16 1.64 -10.05 1.77
C GLN A 16 0.19 -9.73 1.45
N LEU A 17 -0.02 -8.66 0.70
CA LEU A 17 -1.35 -8.21 0.27
C LEU A 17 -1.46 -8.42 -1.23
N PHE A 18 -2.49 -9.13 -1.68
CA PHE A 18 -2.73 -9.45 -3.08
C PHE A 18 -3.94 -8.67 -3.58
N GLY A 19 -3.80 -8.02 -4.74
CA GLY A 19 -4.88 -7.16 -5.23
C GLY A 19 -4.69 -6.61 -6.63
N ARG A 20 -5.46 -5.59 -6.95
CA ARG A 20 -5.36 -4.79 -8.16
C ARG A 20 -4.91 -3.38 -7.77
N ALA A 21 -3.91 -2.87 -8.47
CA ALA A 21 -3.48 -1.48 -8.36
C ALA A 21 -4.04 -0.68 -9.53
N GLU A 22 -4.35 0.58 -9.27
CA GLU A 22 -4.67 1.59 -10.26
C GLU A 22 -4.04 2.93 -9.88
N VAL A 23 -3.73 3.74 -10.90
CA VAL A 23 -3.28 5.11 -10.70
C VAL A 23 -4.52 5.98 -10.49
N ILE A 24 -4.46 6.85 -9.48
CA ILE A 24 -5.52 7.83 -9.21
C ILE A 24 -5.19 9.12 -9.96
N GLU A 25 -6.08 9.47 -10.88
CA GLU A 25 -6.02 10.70 -11.70
C GLU A 25 -6.89 11.82 -11.13
N ASP A 26 -7.71 11.52 -10.11
CA ASP A 26 -8.63 12.49 -9.51
C ASP A 26 -7.86 13.53 -8.70
N ARG A 27 -8.02 14.81 -9.08
CA ARG A 27 -7.29 15.91 -8.47
C ARG A 27 -7.69 16.15 -7.01
N GLU A 28 -8.97 16.03 -6.69
CA GLU A 28 -9.45 16.29 -5.33
C GLU A 28 -8.87 15.23 -4.36
N ILE A 29 -8.77 13.97 -4.81
CA ILE A 29 -8.12 12.91 -4.04
C ILE A 29 -6.61 13.16 -3.91
N LYS A 30 -5.94 13.59 -4.98
CA LYS A 30 -4.50 13.94 -4.93
C LYS A 30 -4.22 15.06 -3.94
N GLU A 31 -5.09 16.07 -3.87
CA GLU A 31 -5.02 17.17 -2.90
C GLU A 31 -5.32 16.69 -1.46
N GLU A 32 -6.32 15.82 -1.27
CA GLU A 32 -6.70 15.29 0.05
C GLU A 32 -5.57 14.46 0.71
N PHE A 33 -4.88 13.64 -0.07
CA PHE A 33 -3.82 12.75 0.42
C PHE A 33 -2.42 13.37 0.37
N TRP A 34 -2.30 14.65 -0.02
CA TRP A 34 -1.02 15.36 -0.02
C TRP A 34 -0.54 15.62 1.41
N ASP A 35 0.74 15.36 1.65
CA ASP A 35 1.43 15.73 2.88
C ASP A 35 2.39 16.89 2.59
N GLU A 36 2.35 17.96 3.40
CA GLU A 36 3.25 19.12 3.26
C GLU A 36 4.73 18.71 3.37
N GLU A 37 5.04 17.60 4.06
CA GLU A 37 6.41 17.07 4.15
C GLU A 37 6.94 16.57 2.78
N TRP A 38 6.07 16.32 1.80
CA TRP A 38 6.46 15.85 0.47
C TRP A 38 6.91 16.96 -0.48
N GLU A 39 6.81 18.24 -0.08
CA GLU A 39 7.34 19.39 -0.85
C GLU A 39 8.87 19.32 -1.08
N GLU A 40 9.59 18.46 -0.33
CA GLU A 40 11.00 18.17 -0.61
C GLU A 40 11.21 17.45 -1.96
N TYR A 41 10.21 16.70 -2.43
CA TYR A 41 10.32 15.83 -3.61
C TYR A 41 9.51 16.30 -4.81
N TRP A 42 8.38 16.99 -4.60
CA TRP A 42 7.47 17.47 -5.65
C TRP A 42 6.99 18.89 -5.38
N GLU A 43 6.55 19.60 -6.42
CA GLU A 43 6.08 20.99 -6.33
C GLU A 43 4.69 21.12 -5.68
N GLY A 44 3.97 20.02 -5.50
CA GLY A 44 2.65 19.97 -4.86
C GLY A 44 1.76 18.84 -5.41
N PRO A 45 0.48 18.77 -5.00
CA PRO A 45 -0.45 17.72 -5.44
C PRO A 45 -0.79 17.75 -6.94
N GLU A 46 -0.58 18.88 -7.60
CA GLU A 46 -0.75 19.03 -9.06
C GLU A 46 0.53 18.70 -9.86
N ASP A 47 1.65 18.39 -9.21
CA ASP A 47 2.90 18.04 -9.88
C ASP A 47 2.68 16.82 -10.83
N PRO A 48 3.09 16.90 -12.12
CA PRO A 48 2.89 15.82 -13.08
C PRO A 48 3.70 14.55 -12.76
N ASP A 49 4.76 14.66 -11.97
CA ASP A 49 5.58 13.54 -11.51
C ASP A 49 5.12 12.98 -10.15
N TYR A 50 4.08 13.57 -9.54
CA TYR A 50 3.38 13.06 -8.36
C TYR A 50 2.11 12.28 -8.76
N VAL A 51 2.04 11.01 -8.38
CA VAL A 51 0.88 10.14 -8.62
C VAL A 51 0.53 9.33 -7.38
N LEU A 52 -0.76 9.07 -7.20
CA LEU A 52 -1.26 8.16 -6.16
C LEU A 52 -1.54 6.79 -6.78
N ILE A 53 -1.18 5.74 -6.04
CA ILE A 53 -1.48 4.35 -6.40
C ILE A 53 -2.46 3.80 -5.37
N HIS A 54 -3.66 3.47 -5.81
CA HIS A 54 -4.65 2.78 -4.99
C HIS A 54 -4.53 1.28 -5.21
N VAL A 55 -4.36 0.53 -4.12
CA VAL A 55 -4.32 -0.94 -4.15
C VAL A 55 -5.56 -1.50 -3.48
N GLN A 56 -6.49 -2.02 -4.28
CA GLN A 56 -7.65 -2.75 -3.79
C GLN A 56 -7.26 -4.20 -3.49
N VAL A 57 -7.18 -4.53 -2.21
CA VAL A 57 -6.73 -5.84 -1.70
C VAL A 57 -7.91 -6.82 -1.68
N SER A 58 -7.71 -8.00 -2.25
CA SER A 58 -8.71 -9.10 -2.20
C SER A 58 -8.29 -10.25 -1.29
N LYS A 59 -6.99 -10.36 -0.98
CA LYS A 59 -6.45 -11.36 -0.06
C LYS A 59 -5.24 -10.81 0.68
N ALA A 60 -5.09 -11.14 1.95
CA ALA A 60 -3.89 -10.91 2.74
C ALA A 60 -3.39 -12.22 3.35
N GLU A 61 -2.07 -12.32 3.49
CA GLU A 61 -1.37 -13.35 4.22
C GLU A 61 -0.45 -12.68 5.23
N TYR A 62 -0.42 -13.17 6.46
CA TYR A 62 0.53 -12.76 7.49
C TYR A 62 1.19 -14.01 8.05
N TYR A 63 2.52 -14.00 8.14
CA TYR A 63 3.29 -15.12 8.64
C TYR A 63 4.20 -14.68 9.77
N LEU A 64 4.07 -15.34 10.93
CA LEU A 64 4.93 -15.15 12.08
C LEU A 64 5.90 -16.33 12.16
N LEU A 65 7.19 -16.07 11.89
CA LEU A 65 8.20 -17.12 11.76
C LEU A 65 8.44 -17.85 13.09
N GLU A 66 8.46 -17.11 14.21
CA GLU A 66 8.76 -17.71 15.52
C GLU A 66 7.71 -18.72 15.97
N ALA A 67 6.44 -18.47 15.62
CA ALA A 67 5.33 -19.35 15.93
C ALA A 67 5.05 -20.40 14.85
N ASP A 68 5.72 -20.29 13.69
CA ASP A 68 5.39 -21.05 12.47
C ASP A 68 3.89 -20.99 12.14
N GLU A 69 3.30 -19.78 12.23
CA GLU A 69 1.86 -19.57 12.06
C GLU A 69 1.57 -18.67 10.84
N LEU A 70 0.67 -19.15 9.99
CA LEU A 70 0.17 -18.43 8.81
C LEU A 70 -1.30 -18.07 9.00
N TRP A 71 -1.60 -16.77 8.94
CA TRP A 71 -2.95 -16.26 8.87
C TRP A 71 -3.28 -15.85 7.44
N VAL A 72 -4.46 -16.23 6.98
CA VAL A 72 -4.99 -15.88 5.66
C VAL A 72 -6.32 -15.17 5.84
N VAL A 73 -6.46 -14.02 5.20
CA VAL A 73 -7.70 -13.23 5.15
C VAL A 73 -8.11 -13.04 3.71
N GLU A 74 -9.36 -13.36 3.40
CA GLU A 74 -10.00 -12.98 2.13
C GLU A 74 -10.96 -11.83 2.42
N PHE A 75 -10.90 -10.79 1.58
CA PHE A 75 -11.77 -9.63 1.70
C PHE A 75 -12.96 -9.82 0.76
N GLU A 76 -14.17 -9.68 1.27
CA GLU A 76 -15.38 -9.64 0.44
C GLU A 76 -15.39 -8.33 -0.38
N GLU A 77 -15.77 -8.41 -1.65
CA GLU A 77 -15.89 -7.26 -2.56
C GLU A 77 -17.06 -6.33 -2.20
#